data_AF-A0A8H5D429-F1
#
_entry.id   AF-A0A8H5D429-F1
#
_cell.length_a   1.000
_cell.length_b   1.000
_cell.length_c   1.000
_cell.angle_alpha   90.00
_cell.angle_beta   90.00
_cell.angle_gamma   90.00
#
_symmetry.space_group_name_H-M   'P 1'
#
loop_
_entity.id
_entity.type
_entity.pdbx_description
1 polymer ?
#
loop_
_entity_poly.entity_id
_entity_poly.type
_entity_poly.pdbx_seq_one_letter_code
_entity_poly.pdbx_strand_id
1 'polypeptide(L)'
;MFYEGTLQNGVTAPERLRKNVDFPWPVVDMSMFFYQNLGQEEISSSGTSFLNRTEASNVEKIDQVSQICQVVPSKIRAVTPCKGQRSYVVNYMQFNGSLKKDLYKEIEVASVDAFQGI
;
A
#
# COMPACT_ATOMS: atom_id res chain seq x y z
N MET A 1 -15.14 13.63 10.03
CA MET A 1 -14.65 14.00 8.67
C MET A 1 -14.01 15.38 8.78
N PHE A 2 -12.96 15.70 8.01
CA PHE A 2 -12.05 16.82 8.34
C PHE A 2 -12.45 18.21 7.82
N TYR A 3 -13.23 18.30 6.74
CA TYR A 3 -13.47 19.57 6.01
C TYR A 3 -14.94 20.00 5.97
N GLU A 4 -15.82 19.38 6.79
CA GLU A 4 -17.24 19.76 6.89
C GLU A 4 -17.99 19.86 5.53
N GLY A 5 -17.57 19.07 4.53
CA GLY A 5 -18.15 19.09 3.19
C GLY A 5 -17.76 20.28 2.30
N THR A 6 -16.82 21.12 2.74
CA THR A 6 -16.36 22.31 1.98
C THR A 6 -15.34 21.98 0.88
N LEU A 7 -14.70 20.80 0.94
CA LEU A 7 -13.72 20.38 -0.07
C LEU A 7 -14.42 20.12 -1.42
N GLN A 8 -14.03 20.87 -2.45
CA GLN A 8 -14.53 20.71 -3.81
C GLN A 8 -13.56 19.91 -4.67
N ASN A 9 -14.10 19.08 -5.57
CA ASN A 9 -13.31 18.33 -6.54
C ASN A 9 -13.07 19.17 -7.79
N GLY A 10 -11.82 19.54 -8.07
CA GLY A 10 -11.41 20.18 -9.33
C GLY A 10 -11.15 19.20 -10.48
N VAL A 11 -11.45 17.92 -10.27
CA VAL A 11 -11.24 16.82 -11.23
C VAL A 11 -12.40 15.84 -11.14
N THR A 12 -12.63 15.09 -12.22
CA THR A 12 -13.72 14.14 -12.40
C THR A 12 -13.24 12.68 -12.30
N ALA A 13 -14.17 11.74 -12.14
CA ALA A 13 -13.83 10.31 -12.12
C ALA A 13 -13.14 9.83 -13.42
N PRO A 14 -13.59 10.20 -14.64
CA PRO A 14 -12.89 9.83 -15.87
C PRO A 14 -11.45 10.35 -15.97
N GLU A 15 -11.15 11.52 -15.40
CA GLU A 15 -9.79 12.10 -15.37
C GLU A 15 -8.85 11.35 -14.40
N ARG A 16 -9.41 10.58 -13.47
CA ARG A 16 -8.66 9.73 -12.52
C ARG A 16 -8.61 8.26 -12.93
N LEU A 17 -9.29 7.86 -14.01
CA LEU A 17 -9.27 6.50 -14.51
C LEU A 17 -7.96 6.17 -15.23
N ARG A 18 -7.26 5.13 -14.79
CA ARG A 18 -6.07 4.61 -15.48
C ARG A 18 -6.48 3.58 -16.53
N LYS A 19 -6.62 4.01 -17.79
CA LYS A 19 -7.11 3.17 -18.91
C LYS A 19 -6.31 1.88 -19.15
N ASN A 20 -5.05 1.83 -18.73
CA ASN A 20 -4.16 0.69 -18.94
C ASN A 20 -3.95 -0.15 -17.66
N VAL A 21 -4.73 0.11 -16.60
CA VAL A 21 -4.64 -0.62 -15.33
C VAL A 21 -5.94 -1.37 -15.11
N ASP A 22 -5.89 -2.68 -15.36
CA ASP A 22 -7.02 -3.60 -15.15
C ASP A 22 -6.93 -4.22 -13.74
N PHE A 23 -7.05 -3.38 -12.72
CA PHE A 23 -7.01 -3.84 -11.32
C PHE A 23 -8.38 -4.39 -10.90
N PRO A 24 -8.45 -5.55 -10.21
CA PRO A 24 -9.69 -6.21 -9.85
C PRO A 24 -10.36 -5.53 -8.63
N TRP A 25 -10.89 -4.33 -8.83
CA TRP A 25 -11.63 -3.60 -7.79
C TRP A 25 -12.89 -4.37 -7.39
N PRO A 26 -13.23 -4.47 -6.08
CA PRO A 26 -14.46 -5.11 -5.64
C PRO A 26 -15.74 -4.45 -6.19
N VAL A 27 -15.66 -3.14 -6.45
CA VAL A 27 -16.71 -2.34 -7.10
C VAL A 27 -16.05 -1.61 -8.27
N VAL A 28 -16.53 -1.86 -9.48
CA VAL A 28 -15.88 -1.46 -10.74
C VAL A 28 -15.58 0.05 -10.81
N ASP A 29 -16.50 0.89 -10.35
CA ASP A 29 -16.38 2.34 -10.40
C ASP A 29 -15.78 2.97 -9.12
N MET A 30 -15.26 2.14 -8.20
CA MET A 30 -14.69 2.58 -6.93
C MET A 30 -13.27 2.05 -6.74
N SER A 31 -12.29 2.93 -6.94
CA SER A 31 -10.86 2.65 -6.80
C SER A 31 -10.37 2.66 -5.35
N MET A 32 -11.18 2.12 -4.44
CA MET A 32 -10.82 1.96 -3.04
C MET A 32 -11.58 0.78 -2.42
N PHE A 33 -10.93 0.10 -1.48
CA PHE A 33 -11.55 -0.94 -0.68
C PHE A 33 -10.84 -1.04 0.67
N PHE A 34 -11.51 -1.60 1.67
CA PHE A 34 -10.91 -1.97 2.94
C PHE A 34 -10.67 -3.48 2.94
N TYR A 35 -9.41 -3.91 2.94
CA TYR A 35 -9.09 -5.33 2.98
C TYR A 35 -8.96 -5.79 4.43
N GLN A 36 -9.98 -6.49 4.93
CA GLN A 36 -10.01 -6.96 6.31
C GLN A 36 -8.97 -8.06 6.54
N ASN A 37 -8.17 -7.90 7.59
CA ASN A 37 -7.17 -8.85 8.04
C ASN A 37 -7.47 -9.28 9.47
N LEU A 38 -7.35 -10.57 9.77
CA LEU A 38 -7.53 -11.14 11.11
C LEU A 38 -6.21 -11.65 11.70
N GLY A 39 -5.09 -11.04 11.29
CA GLY A 39 -3.76 -11.37 11.81
C GLY A 39 -3.53 -10.80 13.20
N GLN A 40 -2.75 -11.50 14.00
CA GLN A 40 -2.33 -11.03 15.33
C GLN A 40 -1.13 -10.07 15.21
N GLU A 41 -1.14 -9.02 16.02
CA GLU A 41 -0.03 -8.09 16.16
C GLU A 41 1.09 -8.70 17.04
N GLU A 42 2.34 -8.43 16.67
CA GLU A 42 3.55 -8.89 17.35
C GLU A 42 4.44 -7.70 17.72
N ILE A 43 5.17 -7.81 18.84
CA ILE A 43 6.24 -6.86 19.15
C ILE A 43 7.41 -7.13 18.19
N SER A 44 7.87 -6.07 17.53
CA SER A 44 9.02 -6.12 16.62
C SER A 44 10.34 -6.32 17.36
N SER A 45 11.41 -6.62 16.62
CA SER A 45 12.76 -6.83 17.18
C SER A 45 13.33 -5.63 17.94
N SER A 46 12.81 -4.41 17.75
CA SER A 46 13.23 -3.25 18.52
C SER A 46 12.69 -3.25 19.96
N GLY A 47 11.70 -4.08 20.27
CA GLY A 47 10.99 -4.10 21.55
C GLY A 47 10.06 -2.90 21.80
N THR A 48 10.03 -1.93 20.88
CA THR A 48 9.35 -0.62 21.06
C THR A 48 8.38 -0.28 19.94
N SER A 49 8.16 -1.21 19.01
CA SER A 49 7.24 -1.05 17.88
C SER A 49 6.58 -2.38 17.56
N PHE A 50 5.52 -2.36 16.76
CA PHE A 50 4.73 -3.52 16.41
C PHE A 50 4.84 -3.87 14.93
N LEU A 51 4.48 -5.10 14.60
CA LEU A 51 4.31 -5.60 13.24
C LEU A 51 3.15 -6.59 13.17
N ASN A 52 2.59 -6.79 11.99
CA ASN A 52 1.59 -7.80 11.70
C ASN A 52 1.99 -8.56 10.43
N ARG A 53 2.29 -9.85 10.57
CA ARG A 53 2.81 -10.68 9.46
C ARG A 53 1.77 -10.95 8.40
N THR A 54 0.52 -11.16 8.81
CA THR A 54 -0.60 -11.42 7.89
C THR A 54 -0.83 -10.19 7.02
N GLU A 55 -0.86 -9.01 7.63
CA GLU A 55 -0.99 -7.76 6.88
C GLU A 55 0.18 -7.55 5.91
N ALA A 56 1.42 -7.78 6.34
CA ALA A 56 2.59 -7.62 5.48
C ALA A 56 2.57 -8.57 4.28
N SER A 57 2.12 -9.82 4.46
CA SER A 57 1.92 -10.76 3.35
C SER A 57 0.86 -10.27 2.36
N ASN A 58 -0.23 -9.68 2.86
CA ASN A 58 -1.29 -9.18 2.01
C ASN A 58 -0.94 -7.86 1.32
N VAL A 59 -0.11 -7.01 1.93
CA VAL A 59 0.48 -5.84 1.26
C VAL A 59 1.31 -6.30 0.06
N GLU A 60 2.17 -7.31 0.21
CA GLU A 60 2.96 -7.84 -0.91
C GLU A 60 2.08 -8.38 -2.04
N LYS A 61 1.00 -9.10 -1.71
CA LYS A 61 0.04 -9.59 -2.73
C LYS A 61 -0.65 -8.46 -3.48
N ILE A 62 -1.04 -7.39 -2.79
CA ILE A 62 -1.64 -6.21 -3.42
C ILE A 62 -0.64 -5.53 -4.35
N ASP A 63 0.62 -5.42 -3.93
CA ASP A 63 1.69 -4.85 -4.76
C ASP A 63 1.98 -5.73 -5.98
N GLN A 64 1.95 -7.05 -5.81
CA GLN A 64 2.09 -8.02 -6.89
C GLN A 64 0.96 -7.86 -7.92
N VAL A 65 -0.30 -7.85 -7.47
CA VAL A 65 -1.46 -7.65 -8.36
C VAL A 65 -1.37 -6.31 -9.07
N SER A 66 -1.02 -5.24 -8.36
CA SER A 66 -0.85 -3.91 -8.95
C SER A 66 0.17 -3.91 -10.09
N GLN A 67 1.31 -4.57 -9.91
CA GLN A 67 2.34 -4.68 -10.94
C GLN A 67 1.92 -5.57 -12.12
N ILE A 68 1.20 -6.67 -11.87
CA ILE A 68 0.59 -7.49 -12.94
C ILE A 68 -0.35 -6.63 -13.79
N CYS A 69 -1.13 -5.76 -13.14
CA CYS A 69 -2.00 -4.77 -13.75
C CYS A 69 -1.25 -3.54 -14.30
N GLN A 70 0.07 -3.65 -14.56
CA GLN A 70 0.91 -2.63 -15.20
C GLN A 70 1.07 -1.33 -14.42
N VAL A 71 0.86 -1.33 -13.10
CA VAL A 71 1.23 -0.19 -12.25
C VAL A 71 2.74 -0.20 -12.05
N VAL A 72 3.40 0.87 -12.46
CA VAL A 72 4.84 1.05 -12.27
C VAL A 72 5.18 1.08 -10.77
N PRO A 73 6.19 0.34 -10.29
CA PRO A 73 6.54 0.27 -8.87
C PRO A 73 6.74 1.63 -8.19
N SER A 74 7.39 2.59 -8.86
CA SER A 74 7.57 3.97 -8.35
C SER A 74 6.27 4.78 -8.18
N LYS A 75 5.11 4.25 -8.60
CA LYS A 75 3.78 4.81 -8.38
C LYS A 75 3.00 4.07 -7.27
N ILE A 76 3.61 3.07 -6.64
CA ILE A 76 3.06 2.30 -5.54
C ILE A 76 3.75 2.75 -4.25
N ARG A 77 2.96 3.00 -3.22
CA ARG A 77 3.44 3.43 -1.91
C ARG A 77 2.67 2.70 -0.83
N ALA A 78 3.38 2.14 0.15
CA ALA A 78 2.79 1.53 1.33
C ALA A 78 3.01 2.44 2.54
N VAL A 79 1.93 2.77 3.24
CA VAL A 79 1.97 3.66 4.41
C VAL A 79 1.67 2.86 5.67
N THR A 80 2.52 3.00 6.70
CA THR A 80 2.27 2.38 8.00
C THR A 80 2.80 3.24 9.15
N PRO A 81 2.05 3.42 10.25
CA PRO A 81 2.49 4.23 11.39
C PRO A 81 3.63 3.55 12.18
N CYS A 82 3.70 2.22 12.15
CA CYS A 82 4.63 1.45 12.96
C CYS A 82 5.97 1.28 12.25
N LYS A 83 7.06 1.77 12.87
CA LYS A 83 8.43 1.57 12.36
C LYS A 83 8.79 0.08 12.21
N GLY A 84 8.33 -0.77 13.13
CA GLY A 84 8.49 -2.22 13.07
C GLY A 84 7.85 -2.80 11.81
N GLN A 85 6.59 -2.45 11.55
CA GLN A 85 5.85 -2.88 10.35
C GLN A 85 6.51 -2.39 9.07
N ARG A 86 6.95 -1.12 9.01
CA ARG A 86 7.65 -0.56 7.85
C ARG A 86 8.86 -1.43 7.48
N SER A 87 9.73 -1.67 8.44
CA SER A 87 10.93 -2.49 8.24
C SER A 87 10.57 -3.94 7.88
N TYR A 88 9.51 -4.49 8.50
CA TYR A 88 9.07 -5.85 8.22
C TYR A 88 8.52 -6.01 6.80
N VAL A 89 7.70 -5.06 6.32
CA VAL A 89 7.14 -5.08 4.94
C VAL A 89 8.27 -5.04 3.90
N VAL A 90 9.23 -4.13 4.05
CA VAL A 90 10.40 -4.04 3.14
C VAL A 90 11.16 -5.36 3.10
N ASN A 91 11.45 -5.94 4.27
CA ASN A 91 12.15 -7.23 4.33
C ASN A 91 11.29 -8.36 3.75
N TYR A 92 9.99 -8.39 4.05
CA TYR A 92 9.09 -9.41 3.57
C TYR A 92 9.06 -9.47 2.04
N MET A 93 8.92 -8.32 1.39
CA MET A 93 8.98 -8.22 -0.08
C MET A 93 10.31 -8.70 -0.65
N GLN A 94 11.44 -8.34 -0.04
CA GLN A 94 12.77 -8.73 -0.53
C GLN A 94 13.08 -10.23 -0.40
N PHE A 95 12.48 -10.92 0.58
CA PHE A 95 12.76 -12.33 0.88
C PHE A 95 11.65 -13.31 0.48
N ASN A 96 10.40 -12.86 0.44
CA ASN A 96 9.22 -13.70 0.20
C ASN A 96 8.39 -13.24 -1.00
N GLY A 97 8.69 -12.07 -1.57
CA GLY A 97 7.96 -11.53 -2.72
C GLY A 97 8.09 -12.41 -3.95
N SER A 98 7.01 -12.49 -4.73
CA SER A 98 6.95 -13.33 -5.94
C SER A 98 7.60 -12.70 -7.18
N LEU A 99 7.88 -11.39 -7.15
CA LEU A 99 8.46 -10.64 -8.26
C LEU A 99 9.97 -10.44 -8.12
N LYS A 100 10.61 -9.84 -9.14
CA LYS A 100 12.04 -9.52 -9.08
C LYS A 100 12.32 -8.54 -7.94
N LYS A 101 13.36 -8.83 -7.14
CA LYS A 101 13.75 -8.02 -5.97
C LYS A 101 13.93 -6.53 -6.26
N ASP A 102 14.44 -6.18 -7.44
CA ASP A 102 14.66 -4.79 -7.83
C ASP A 102 13.36 -4.02 -8.01
N LEU A 103 12.26 -4.67 -8.42
CA LEU A 103 10.95 -4.03 -8.51
C LEU A 103 10.45 -3.59 -7.14
N TYR A 104 10.66 -4.41 -6.10
CA TYR A 104 10.28 -4.05 -4.74
C TYR A 104 11.15 -2.93 -4.14
N LYS A 105 12.37 -2.70 -4.66
CA LYS A 105 13.22 -1.59 -4.16
C LYS A 105 12.70 -0.22 -4.59
N GLU A 106 11.91 -0.16 -5.66
CA GLU A 106 11.29 1.07 -6.14
C GLU A 106 9.99 1.44 -5.39
N ILE A 107 9.46 0.51 -4.59
CA ILE A 107 8.24 0.74 -3.79
C ILE A 107 8.62 1.48 -2.51
N GLU A 108 8.01 2.63 -2.30
CA GLU A 108 8.25 3.43 -1.12
C GLU A 108 7.38 2.95 0.06
N VAL A 109 8.02 2.50 1.14
CA VAL A 109 7.34 2.10 2.38
C VAL A 109 7.73 3.07 3.49
N ALA A 110 6.79 3.90 3.95
CA ALA A 110 7.08 4.93 4.93
C ALA A 110 5.91 5.23 5.88
N SER A 111 6.15 6.12 6.86
CA SER A 111 5.11 6.63 7.75
C SER A 111 4.30 7.73 7.07
N VAL A 112 3.14 8.06 7.64
CA VAL A 112 2.28 9.16 7.16
C VAL A 112 3.06 10.48 7.06
N ASP A 113 3.89 10.79 8.07
CA ASP A 113 4.70 12.02 8.12
C ASP A 113 5.63 12.17 6.92
N ALA A 114 6.18 11.06 6.42
CA ALA A 114 7.08 11.07 5.27
C ALA A 114 6.34 11.37 3.96
N PHE A 115 5.03 11.11 3.90
CA PHE A 115 4.18 11.32 2.73
C PHE A 115 3.42 12.64 2.73
N GLN A 116 3.57 13.46 3.77
CA GLN A 116 2.85 14.73 3.82
C GLN A 116 3.39 15.73 2.78
N GLY A 117 2.52 16.15 1.85
CA GLY A 117 2.83 17.20 0.87
C GLY A 117 3.49 16.73 -0.42
N ILE A 118 3.56 15.42 -0.66
CA ILE A 118 4.14 14.80 -1.87
C ILE A 118 3.14 13.93 -2.64
#